data_AF-A0A258ND43-F1
#
_entry.id   AF-A0A258ND43-F1
#
_cell.length_a   1.000
_cell.length_b   1.000
_cell.length_c   1.000
_cell.angle_alpha   90.00
_cell.angle_beta   90.00
_cell.angle_gamma   90.00
#
_symmetry.space_group_name_H-M   'P 1'
#
loop_
_entity.id
_entity.type
_entity.pdbx_description
1 polymer ?
#
loop_
_entity_poly.entity_id
_entity_poly.type
_entity_poly.pdbx_seq_one_letter_code
_entity_poly.pdbx_strand_id
1 'polypeptide(L)'
;MTCPRHDDLSAYADDMVQPAERVRMRQHLAGCPACQHRLDAITTLGQSLRALPSPPLGVDLAGQWNEPLSEPPAGPLRTPPQGRRPARPDAGRSGRAVWSNWLGWMPAGLASGLALASGVWLGGLLLGGGAATVPSAALVRVFDPVPPGGLCAAAEICRIQRGMP
;
A
#
# COMPACT_ATOMS: atom_id res chain seq x y z
N MET A 1 -8.58 27.39 -26.53
CA MET A 1 -7.56 26.61 -25.82
C MET A 1 -8.27 25.77 -24.77
N THR A 2 -7.93 24.49 -24.65
CA THR A 2 -8.61 23.57 -23.72
C THR A 2 -8.22 23.90 -22.28
N CYS A 3 -9.21 24.01 -21.39
CA CYS A 3 -8.95 24.22 -19.97
C CYS A 3 -8.44 22.90 -19.33
N PRO A 4 -7.51 22.97 -18.37
CA PRO A 4 -7.03 21.80 -17.64
C PRO A 4 -8.16 21.15 -16.81
N ARG A 5 -7.97 19.87 -16.47
CA ARG A 5 -8.91 19.17 -15.60
C ARG A 5 -8.76 19.68 -14.16
N HIS A 6 -9.79 19.40 -13.35
CA HIS A 6 -9.76 19.80 -11.94
C HIS A 6 -8.61 19.12 -11.17
N ASP A 7 -8.35 17.85 -11.46
CA ASP A 7 -7.27 17.08 -10.83
C ASP A 7 -5.88 17.72 -11.09
N ASP A 8 -5.64 18.24 -12.30
CA ASP A 8 -4.39 18.92 -12.66
C ASP A 8 -4.23 20.25 -11.90
N LEU A 9 -5.33 20.97 -11.65
CA LEU A 9 -5.34 22.18 -10.83
C LEU A 9 -5.11 21.88 -9.36
N SER A 10 -5.65 20.77 -8.84
CA SER A 10 -5.37 20.30 -7.48
C SER A 10 -3.89 19.92 -7.34
N ALA A 11 -3.38 19.09 -8.25
CA ALA A 11 -1.97 18.72 -8.28
C ALA A 11 -1.06 19.95 -8.39
N TYR A 12 -1.49 21.00 -9.09
CA TYR A 12 -0.79 22.29 -9.12
C TYR A 12 -0.80 23.01 -7.77
N ALA A 13 -1.95 23.06 -7.09
CA ALA A 13 -2.05 23.66 -5.76
C ALA A 13 -1.19 22.92 -4.70
N ASP A 14 -1.05 21.60 -4.85
CA ASP A 14 -0.29 20.74 -3.94
C ASP A 14 1.21 20.61 -4.32
N ASP A 15 1.69 21.38 -5.31
CA ASP A 15 3.06 21.30 -5.85
C ASP A 15 3.47 19.91 -6.40
N MET A 16 2.49 19.10 -6.80
CA MET A 16 2.65 17.72 -7.29
C MET A 16 2.83 17.59 -8.81
N VAL A 17 2.78 18.69 -9.56
CA VAL A 17 3.00 18.69 -11.01
C VAL A 17 4.48 18.78 -11.35
N GLN A 18 4.86 18.11 -12.44
CA GLN A 18 6.23 18.14 -12.96
C GLN A 18 6.70 19.56 -13.31
N PRO A 19 8.00 19.89 -13.16
CA PRO A 19 8.51 21.26 -13.35
C PRO A 19 8.21 21.86 -14.72
N ALA A 20 8.31 21.06 -15.79
CA ALA A 20 8.03 21.50 -17.16
C ALA A 20 6.54 21.85 -17.37
N GLU A 21 5.64 21.10 -16.73
CA GLU A 21 4.20 21.30 -16.82
C GLU A 21 3.75 22.49 -15.97
N ARG A 22 4.41 22.73 -14.84
CA ARG A 22 4.18 23.89 -13.97
C ARG A 22 4.34 25.22 -14.72
N VAL A 23 5.32 25.32 -15.63
CA VAL A 23 5.51 26.53 -16.47
C VAL A 23 4.33 26.74 -17.42
N ARG A 24 3.85 25.67 -18.08
CA ARG A 24 2.69 25.75 -18.98
C ARG A 24 1.41 26.09 -18.22
N MET A 25 1.22 25.50 -17.05
CA MET A 25 0.08 25.78 -16.19
C MET A 25 0.07 27.24 -15.74
N ARG A 26 1.22 27.79 -15.31
CA ARG A 26 1.34 29.24 -14.97
C ARG A 26 0.96 30.15 -16.14
N GLN A 27 1.42 29.83 -17.36
CA GLN A 27 1.07 30.60 -18.55
C GLN A 27 -0.44 30.55 -18.83
N HIS A 28 -1.06 29.37 -18.70
CA HIS A 28 -2.51 29.22 -18.86
C HIS A 28 -3.28 29.99 -17.79
N LEU A 29 -2.88 29.86 -16.53
CA LEU A 29 -3.50 30.56 -15.40
C LEU A 29 -3.41 32.07 -15.58
N ALA A 30 -2.31 32.62 -16.11
CA ALA A 30 -2.21 34.06 -16.39
C ALA A 30 -3.24 34.56 -17.43
N GLY A 31 -3.73 33.69 -18.32
CA GLY A 31 -4.67 34.05 -19.39
C GLY A 31 -6.12 33.57 -19.20
N CYS A 32 -6.42 32.77 -18.18
CA CYS A 32 -7.75 32.18 -17.99
C CYS A 32 -8.33 32.47 -16.59
N PRO A 33 -9.28 33.42 -16.45
CA PRO A 33 -9.85 33.78 -15.15
C PRO A 33 -10.70 32.67 -14.54
N ALA A 34 -11.32 31.80 -15.36
CA ALA A 34 -12.10 30.68 -14.86
C ALA A 34 -11.22 29.63 -14.13
N CYS A 35 -10.02 29.38 -14.66
CA CYS A 35 -9.06 28.47 -14.03
C CYS A 35 -8.40 29.10 -12.79
N GLN A 36 -8.15 30.42 -12.80
CA GLN A 36 -7.71 31.15 -11.61
C GLN A 36 -8.74 31.03 -10.47
N HIS A 37 -10.01 31.33 -10.75
CA HIS A 37 -11.07 31.23 -9.73
C HIS A 37 -11.20 29.82 -9.15
N ARG A 38 -11.05 28.78 -9.99
CA ARG A 38 -11.05 27.39 -9.52
C ARG A 38 -9.85 27.09 -8.61
N LEU A 39 -8.67 27.59 -8.96
CA LEU A 39 -7.48 27.43 -8.14
C LEU A 39 -7.63 28.15 -6.80
N ASP A 40 -8.17 29.36 -6.79
CA ASP A 40 -8.44 30.13 -5.56
C ASP A 40 -9.41 29.40 -4.62
N ALA A 41 -10.42 28.72 -5.18
CA ALA A 41 -11.35 27.91 -4.39
C ALA A 41 -10.63 26.73 -3.70
N ILE A 42 -9.73 26.04 -4.41
CA ILE A 42 -8.94 24.93 -3.86
C ILE A 42 -7.98 25.43 -2.78
N THR A 43 -7.27 26.52 -3.03
CA THR A 43 -6.28 27.07 -2.07
C THR A 43 -6.97 27.61 -0.81
N THR A 44 -8.13 28.26 -0.95
CA THR A 44 -8.95 28.74 0.17
C THR A 44 -9.44 27.59 1.03
N LEU A 45 -9.89 26.49 0.42
CA LEU A 45 -10.27 25.28 1.16
C LEU A 45 -9.06 24.68 1.90
N GLY A 46 -7.91 24.59 1.25
CA GLY A 46 -6.69 24.11 1.89
C GLY A 46 -6.23 25.00 3.06
N GLN A 47 -6.50 26.30 3.01
CA GLN A 47 -6.23 27.22 4.12
C GLN A 47 -7.21 27.02 5.27
N SER A 48 -8.51 26.86 5.00
CA SER A 48 -9.52 26.62 6.04
C SER A 48 -9.29 25.30 6.78
N LEU A 49 -8.90 24.26 6.06
CA LEU A 49 -8.52 22.97 6.66
C LEU A 49 -7.29 23.08 7.56
N ARG A 50 -6.27 23.83 7.15
CA ARG A 50 -5.07 24.08 7.98
C ARG A 50 -5.34 24.97 9.18
N ALA A 51 -6.38 25.80 9.13
CA ALA A 51 -6.82 26.62 10.24
C ALA A 51 -7.62 25.85 11.31
N LEU A 52 -7.98 24.59 11.04
CA LEU A 52 -8.64 23.76 12.04
C LEU A 52 -7.70 23.50 13.23
N PRO A 53 -8.19 23.61 14.47
CA PRO A 53 -7.38 23.31 15.64
C PRO A 53 -7.01 21.83 15.66
N SER A 54 -5.74 21.52 15.92
CA SER A 54 -5.31 20.15 16.17
C SER A 54 -5.90 19.69 17.51
N PRO A 55 -6.72 18.62 17.54
CA PRO A 55 -7.23 18.10 18.80
C PRO A 55 -6.06 17.62 19.66
N PRO A 56 -6.05 17.93 20.97
CA PRO A 56 -5.02 17.40 21.85
C PRO A 56 -5.13 15.88 21.87
N LEU A 57 -4.00 15.21 21.68
CA LEU A 57 -3.90 13.78 21.92
C LEU A 57 -4.02 13.60 23.43
N GLY A 58 -5.13 13.01 23.91
CA GLY A 58 -5.38 12.77 25.34
C GLY A 58 -4.42 11.76 26.00
N VAL A 59 -3.34 11.41 25.30
CA VAL A 59 -2.26 10.52 25.71
C VAL A 59 -0.94 11.12 25.22
N ASP A 60 0.10 11.03 26.04
CA ASP A 60 1.45 11.38 25.60
C ASP A 60 2.01 10.27 24.72
N LEU A 61 1.80 10.41 23.40
CA LEU A 61 2.40 9.51 22.42
C LEU A 61 3.91 9.73 22.34
N ALA A 62 4.41 10.96 22.53
CA ALA A 62 5.85 11.23 22.45
C ALA A 62 6.59 10.52 23.57
N GLY A 63 6.06 10.54 24.79
CA GLY A 63 6.58 9.76 25.92
C GLY A 63 6.61 8.26 25.64
N GLN A 64 5.52 7.69 25.13
CA GLN A 64 5.43 6.26 24.81
C GLN A 64 6.38 5.82 23.69
N TRP A 65 6.65 6.67 22.71
CA TRP A 65 7.55 6.35 21.60
C TRP A 65 9.02 6.49 21.98
N ASN A 66 9.31 7.35 22.96
CA ASN A 66 10.65 7.50 23.55
C ASN A 66 10.95 6.40 24.57
N GLU A 67 9.98 5.57 24.91
CA GLU A 67 10.20 4.41 25.76
C GLU A 67 11.14 3.45 25.03
N PRO A 68 12.31 3.13 25.60
CA PRO A 68 13.23 2.20 24.97
C PRO A 68 12.48 0.90 24.68
N LEU A 69 12.40 0.55 23.40
CA LEU A 69 11.97 -0.78 22.99
C LEU A 69 12.74 -1.76 23.87
N SER A 70 12.01 -2.60 24.61
CA SER A 70 12.65 -3.61 25.45
C SER A 70 13.60 -4.39 24.55
N GLU A 71 14.89 -4.31 24.85
CA GLU A 71 15.90 -5.08 24.15
C GLU A 71 15.42 -6.53 24.17
N PRO A 72 15.31 -7.21 23.01
CA PRO A 72 14.98 -8.61 23.02
C PRO A 72 15.96 -9.28 23.98
N PRO A 73 15.48 -10.13 24.91
CA PRO A 73 16.36 -10.73 25.91
C PRO A 73 17.57 -11.30 25.18
N ALA A 74 18.75 -11.06 25.73
CA ALA A 74 20.00 -11.70 25.31
C ALA A 74 19.93 -13.21 25.64
N GLY A 75 18.95 -13.90 25.07
CA GLY A 75 19.01 -15.32 24.85
C GLY A 75 20.21 -15.56 23.95
N PRO A 76 20.85 -16.74 24.06
CA PRO A 76 21.98 -17.07 23.21
C PRO A 76 21.53 -16.86 21.78
N LEU A 77 22.14 -15.87 21.11
CA LEU A 77 22.06 -15.70 19.67
C LEU A 77 22.33 -17.10 19.13
N ARG A 78 21.29 -17.77 18.62
CA ARG A 78 21.50 -18.96 17.82
C ARG A 78 22.35 -18.46 16.67
N THR A 79 23.65 -18.72 16.76
CA THR A 79 24.54 -18.59 15.63
C THR A 79 23.83 -19.31 14.50
N PRO A 80 23.48 -18.61 13.40
CA PRO A 80 22.98 -19.32 12.24
C PRO A 80 24.01 -20.41 11.96
N PRO A 81 23.60 -21.68 11.71
CA PRO A 81 24.55 -22.72 11.39
C PRO A 81 25.44 -22.16 10.30
N GLN A 82 26.75 -22.09 10.56
CA GLN A 82 27.74 -21.69 9.59
C GLN A 82 27.68 -22.74 8.48
N GLY A 83 26.75 -22.52 7.57
CA GLY A 83 26.63 -23.25 6.34
C GLY A 83 28.00 -23.17 5.71
N ARG A 84 28.62 -24.36 5.59
CA ARG A 84 29.85 -24.60 4.83
C ARG A 84 29.89 -23.62 3.67
N ARG A 85 30.78 -22.63 3.74
CA ARG A 85 31.08 -21.81 2.57
C ARG A 85 31.53 -22.80 1.49
N PRO A 86 30.84 -22.91 0.34
CA PRO A 86 31.38 -23.70 -0.74
C PRO A 86 32.73 -23.08 -1.11
N ALA A 87 33.76 -23.91 -1.14
CA ALA A 87 35.06 -23.50 -1.63
C ALA A 87 34.87 -22.87 -3.00
N ARG A 88 35.26 -21.60 -3.14
CA ARG A 88 35.28 -20.90 -4.42
C ARG A 88 36.21 -21.72 -5.33
N PRO A 89 35.75 -22.26 -6.47
CA PRO A 89 36.67 -22.93 -7.37
C PRO A 89 37.62 -21.87 -7.92
N ASP A 90 38.91 -22.11 -7.73
CA ASP A 90 39.98 -21.30 -8.28
C ASP A 90 39.80 -21.19 -9.80
N ALA A 91 39.36 -20.02 -10.25
CA ALA A 91 39.31 -19.65 -11.66
C ALA A 91 40.74 -19.36 -12.11
N GLY A 92 41.49 -20.43 -12.35
CA GLY A 92 42.85 -20.34 -12.84
C GLY A 92 43.49 -21.69 -13.01
N ARG A 93 43.18 -22.39 -14.12
CA ARG A 93 44.12 -23.15 -14.98
C ARG A 93 43.37 -24.05 -16.00
N SER A 94 43.61 -23.75 -17.29
CA SER A 94 43.58 -24.65 -18.46
C SER A 94 42.28 -25.41 -18.86
N GLY A 95 41.45 -24.79 -19.70
CA GLY A 95 41.43 -25.03 -21.15
C GLY A 95 41.12 -26.41 -21.78
N ARG A 96 40.90 -27.53 -21.08
CA ARG A 96 40.69 -28.84 -21.78
C ARG A 96 39.68 -29.85 -21.21
N ALA A 97 38.90 -29.52 -20.18
CA ALA A 97 38.04 -30.52 -19.50
C ALA A 97 36.52 -30.26 -19.58
N VAL A 98 36.04 -29.46 -20.55
CA VAL A 98 34.61 -29.12 -20.67
C VAL A 98 33.78 -30.22 -21.38
N TRP A 99 34.41 -31.17 -22.08
CA TRP A 99 33.68 -32.10 -22.94
C TRP A 99 33.30 -33.44 -22.31
N SER A 100 33.84 -33.80 -21.14
CA SER A 100 33.58 -35.12 -20.53
C SER A 100 32.39 -35.15 -19.56
N ASN A 101 31.80 -34.01 -19.20
CA ASN A 101 30.76 -33.94 -18.15
C ASN A 101 29.32 -33.83 -18.69
N TRP A 102 29.13 -33.85 -20.02
CA TRP A 102 27.80 -33.77 -20.64
C TRP A 102 27.07 -35.12 -20.73
N LEU A 103 27.78 -36.23 -20.49
CA LEU A 103 27.23 -37.60 -20.55
C LEU A 103 26.81 -38.18 -19.18
N GLY A 104 26.69 -37.34 -18.15
CA GLY A 104 26.31 -37.74 -16.79
C GLY A 104 24.92 -37.27 -16.32
N TRP A 105 24.13 -36.63 -17.18
CA TRP A 105 22.81 -36.11 -16.84
C TRP A 105 21.70 -37.17 -16.97
N MET A 106 21.60 -38.02 -15.95
CA MET A 106 20.36 -38.56 -15.33
C MET A 106 20.75 -39.16 -13.96
N PRO A 107 19.98 -39.07 -12.85
CA PRO A 107 18.65 -38.49 -12.64
C PRO A 107 18.64 -37.48 -11.46
N ALA A 108 18.46 -36.19 -11.73
CA ALA A 108 18.16 -35.19 -10.69
C ALA A 108 16.87 -34.40 -11.01
N GLY A 109 15.99 -34.97 -11.84
CA GLY A 109 14.75 -34.33 -12.30
C GLY A 109 13.51 -34.59 -11.45
N LEU A 110 13.56 -35.48 -10.45
CA LEU A 110 12.35 -35.88 -9.72
C LEU A 110 11.98 -34.95 -8.54
N ALA A 111 12.92 -34.17 -8.01
CA ALA A 111 12.64 -33.32 -6.83
C ALA A 111 11.92 -32.01 -7.18
N SER A 112 12.14 -31.44 -8.36
CA SER A 112 11.61 -30.12 -8.75
C SER A 112 10.12 -30.12 -9.13
N GLY A 113 9.57 -31.28 -9.52
CA GLY A 113 8.19 -31.38 -10.01
C GLY A 113 7.13 -31.32 -8.92
N LEU A 114 7.42 -31.86 -7.73
CA LEU A 114 6.45 -31.96 -6.63
C LEU A 114 6.10 -30.60 -6.01
N ALA A 115 7.06 -29.66 -5.96
CA ALA A 115 6.84 -28.33 -5.38
C ALA A 115 5.96 -27.44 -6.28
N LEU A 116 6.11 -27.52 -7.60
CA LEU A 116 5.26 -26.75 -8.52
C LEU A 116 3.86 -27.33 -8.60
N ALA A 117 3.70 -28.65 -8.53
CA ALA A 117 2.39 -29.30 -8.55
C ALA A 117 1.54 -28.94 -7.31
N SER A 118 2.14 -28.92 -6.11
CA SER A 118 1.43 -28.54 -4.88
C SER A 118 1.05 -27.06 -4.86
N GLY A 119 1.93 -26.18 -5.33
CA GLY A 119 1.66 -24.74 -5.44
C GLY A 119 0.51 -24.43 -6.40
N VAL A 120 0.49 -25.04 -7.58
CA VAL A 120 -0.60 -24.85 -8.57
C VAL A 120 -1.93 -25.42 -8.04
N TRP A 121 -1.91 -26.56 -7.35
CA TRP A 121 -3.13 -27.17 -6.79
C TRP A 121 -3.73 -26.34 -5.65
N LEU A 122 -2.90 -25.82 -4.72
CA LEU A 122 -3.34 -24.92 -3.65
C LEU A 122 -3.85 -23.58 -4.20
N GLY A 123 -3.18 -23.00 -5.20
CA GLY A 123 -3.64 -21.78 -5.86
C GLY A 123 -4.97 -21.97 -6.61
N GLY A 124 -5.18 -23.14 -7.22
CA GLY A 124 -6.44 -23.49 -7.88
C GLY A 124 -7.62 -23.61 -6.92
N LEU A 125 -7.42 -24.18 -5.73
CA LEU A 125 -8.46 -24.22 -4.68
C LEU A 125 -8.83 -22.82 -4.17
N LEU A 126 -7.87 -21.89 -4.09
CA LEU A 126 -8.12 -20.52 -3.67
C LEU A 126 -8.91 -19.70 -4.70
N LEU A 127 -8.66 -19.90 -6.00
CA LEU A 127 -9.39 -19.21 -7.06
C LEU A 127 -10.72 -19.90 -7.44
N GLY A 128 -10.82 -21.22 -7.27
CA GLY A 128 -11.97 -22.03 -7.68
C GLY A 128 -12.97 -22.38 -6.57
N GLY A 129 -12.63 -22.12 -5.31
CA GLY A 129 -13.50 -22.35 -4.15
C GLY A 129 -14.59 -21.29 -4.05
N GLY A 130 -15.75 -21.58 -4.65
CA GLY A 130 -16.96 -20.78 -4.50
C GLY A 130 -17.26 -20.45 -3.03
N ALA A 131 -17.67 -19.20 -2.81
CA ALA A 131 -18.25 -18.67 -1.59
C ALA A 131 -17.67 -19.26 -0.29
N ALA A 132 -16.42 -18.92 0.03
CA ALA A 132 -16.04 -18.86 1.43
C ALA A 132 -16.97 -17.85 2.11
N THR A 133 -17.98 -18.32 2.82
CA THR A 133 -18.73 -17.51 3.77
C THR A 133 -17.72 -17.08 4.83
N VAL A 134 -17.17 -15.89 4.63
CA VAL A 134 -16.36 -15.20 5.64
C VAL A 134 -17.25 -15.16 6.88
N PRO A 135 -16.88 -15.79 8.02
CA PRO A 135 -17.59 -15.52 9.25
C PRO A 135 -17.52 -14.01 9.43
N SER A 136 -18.67 -13.38 9.63
CA SER A 136 -18.73 -11.95 9.91
C SER A 136 -17.98 -11.73 11.22
N ALA A 137 -16.66 -11.53 11.11
CA ALA A 137 -15.90 -10.87 12.13
C ALA A 137 -16.66 -9.58 12.35
N ALA A 138 -17.22 -9.43 13.54
CA ALA A 138 -17.77 -8.18 14.02
C ALA A 138 -16.66 -7.15 13.85
N LEU A 139 -16.66 -6.48 12.71
CA LEU A 139 -15.82 -5.35 12.45
C LEU A 139 -16.24 -4.35 13.51
N VAL A 140 -15.39 -4.17 14.52
CA VAL A 140 -15.37 -2.94 15.30
C VAL A 140 -15.10 -1.85 14.26
N ARG A 141 -16.20 -1.29 13.73
CA ARG A 141 -16.17 -0.17 12.81
C ARG A 141 -15.72 1.02 13.64
N VAL A 142 -14.41 1.23 13.70
CA VAL A 142 -13.78 2.43 14.31
C VAL A 142 -14.26 3.71 13.61
N PHE A 143 -14.82 3.59 12.41
CA PHE A 143 -15.51 4.67 11.70
C PHE A 143 -16.88 4.17 11.23
N ASP A 144 -17.82 4.07 12.16
CA ASP A 144 -19.24 4.08 11.82
C ASP A 144 -19.63 5.54 11.49
N PRO A 145 -20.37 5.84 10.41
CA PRO A 145 -20.81 7.21 10.09
C PRO A 145 -21.90 7.72 11.04
N VAL A 146 -21.98 7.17 12.25
CA VAL A 146 -22.88 7.58 13.31
C VAL A 146 -22.18 8.67 14.11
N PRO A 147 -22.60 9.95 14.02
CA PRO A 147 -22.02 11.01 14.83
C PRO A 147 -22.25 10.71 16.32
N PRO A 148 -21.33 11.10 17.23
CA PRO A 148 -21.55 10.95 18.66
C PRO A 148 -22.75 11.82 19.09
N GLY A 149 -23.90 11.18 19.25
CA GLY A 149 -25.19 11.82 19.50
C GLY A 149 -26.36 10.92 19.09
N GLY A 150 -26.26 9.63 19.44
CA GLY A 150 -27.05 8.53 18.90
C GLY A 150 -28.54 8.81 18.70
N LEU A 151 -28.97 8.76 17.45
CA LEU A 151 -30.32 8.45 17.02
C LEU A 151 -30.17 7.59 15.75
N CYS A 152 -30.91 6.48 15.69
CA CYS A 152 -30.83 5.38 14.71
C CYS A 152 -29.83 4.26 15.05
N ALA A 153 -30.25 3.31 15.89
CA ALA A 153 -29.54 2.05 16.13
C ALA A 153 -29.61 1.05 14.95
N ALA A 154 -30.40 1.33 13.92
CA ALA A 154 -30.48 0.54 12.69
C ALA A 154 -30.95 1.41 11.50
N ALA A 155 -30.33 1.23 10.34
CA ALA A 155 -30.65 1.96 9.11
C ALA A 155 -32.11 1.79 8.64
N GLU A 156 -32.73 0.67 9.02
CA GLU A 156 -34.10 0.32 8.64
C GLU A 156 -35.15 1.23 9.30
N ILE A 157 -34.82 1.92 10.41
CA ILE A 157 -35.75 2.74 11.19
C ILE A 157 -35.79 4.20 10.68
N CYS A 158 -34.73 4.64 9.99
CA CYS A 158 -34.58 6.03 9.55
C CYS A 158 -34.84 6.23 8.05
N ARG A 159 -35.34 5.20 7.35
CA ARG A 159 -35.97 5.38 6.05
C ARG A 159 -37.34 6.02 6.24
N ILE A 160 -37.40 7.34 6.11
CA ILE A 160 -38.64 8.03 5.71
C ILE A 160 -39.08 7.38 4.39
N GLN A 161 -40.18 6.62 4.43
CA GLN A 161 -40.86 6.18 3.21
C GLN A 161 -41.34 7.42 2.48
N ARG A 162 -40.53 7.90 1.53
CA ARG A 162 -40.97 8.86 0.54
C ARG A 162 -41.74 8.08 -0.52
N GLY A 163 -43.03 7.85 -0.28
CA GLY A 163 -43.90 7.24 -1.27
C GLY A 163 -45.22 6.74 -0.69
N MET A 164 -46.27 7.55 -0.80
CA MET A 164 -47.55 7.16 -1.40
C MET A 164 -48.33 8.43 -1.80
N PRO A 165 -49.21 8.32 -2.81
CA PRO A 165 -49.66 9.43 -3.67
C PRO A 165 -50.61 10.44 -3.01
#